data_AF-A0A9P7JP86-F1
#
_entry.id   AF-A0A9P7JP86-F1
#
_cell.length_a   1.000
_cell.length_b   1.000
_cell.length_c   1.000
_cell.angle_alpha   90.00
_cell.angle_beta   90.00
_cell.angle_gamma   90.00
#
_symmetry.space_group_name_H-M   'P 1'
#
loop_
_entity.id
_entity.type
_entity.pdbx_description
1 polymer ?
#
loop_
_entity_poly.entity_id
_entity_poly.type
_entity_poly.pdbx_seq_one_letter_code
_entity_poly.pdbx_strand_id
1 'polypeptide(L)'
;MARPGDAQDVMAFINALRQSSLDDIHSQLSPDTLDRLRNPPHALPDTTDPNLIQSLKIYFADTTIKQYNSIRDATIERYPDDDIYSYYCVKQAVAELSGVVLIINDIRNMCINTCLAFTGPYADLDHCSRC
;
A
#
# COMPACT_ATOMS: atom_id res chain seq x y z
N MET A 1 -13.88 30.25 16.22
CA MET A 1 -13.69 30.09 17.68
C MET A 1 -13.53 28.61 17.93
N ALA A 2 -12.36 28.14 18.38
CA ALA A 2 -12.11 26.70 18.57
C ALA A 2 -13.02 26.16 19.68
N ARG A 3 -13.62 24.98 19.46
CA ARG A 3 -14.45 24.32 20.47
C ARG A 3 -13.53 23.76 21.58
N PRO A 4 -13.99 23.64 22.83
CA PRO A 4 -13.18 23.09 23.92
C PRO A 4 -12.56 21.72 23.63
N GLY A 5 -13.22 20.89 22.81
CA GLY A 5 -12.70 19.59 22.35
C GLY A 5 -11.49 19.71 21.42
N ASP A 6 -11.36 20.79 20.64
CA ASP A 6 -10.27 20.94 19.67
C ASP A 6 -8.90 21.04 20.38
N ALA A 7 -8.84 21.68 21.55
CA ALA A 7 -7.60 21.77 22.33
C ALA A 7 -7.21 20.43 22.99
N GLN A 8 -8.20 19.64 23.41
CA GLN A 8 -7.98 18.30 23.97
C GLN A 8 -7.48 17.35 22.89
N ASP A 9 -8.10 17.39 21.70
CA ASP A 9 -7.70 16.60 20.54
C ASP A 9 -6.27 16.94 20.13
N VAL A 10 -5.92 18.23 20.03
CA VAL A 10 -4.55 18.67 19.71
C VAL A 10 -3.54 18.10 20.70
N MET A 11 -3.82 18.16 22.01
CA MET A 11 -2.93 17.60 23.02
C MET A 11 -2.83 16.07 22.93
N ALA A 12 -3.93 15.37 22.63
CA ALA A 12 -3.95 13.93 22.42
C ALA A 12 -3.08 13.54 21.22
N PHE A 13 -3.19 14.25 20.09
CA PHE A 13 -2.34 14.03 18.92
C PHE A 13 -0.87 14.32 19.20
N ILE A 14 -0.55 15.41 19.92
CA ILE A 14 0.85 15.72 20.30
C ILE A 14 1.44 14.59 21.13
N ASN A 15 0.68 14.05 22.08
CA ASN A 15 1.15 12.94 22.92
C ASN A 15 1.32 11.65 22.11
N ALA A 16 0.39 11.34 21.21
CA ALA A 16 0.49 10.19 20.32
C ALA A 16 1.74 10.27 19.42
N LEU A 17 2.01 11.43 18.82
CA LEU A 17 3.21 11.65 18.00
C LEU A 17 4.52 11.55 18.79
N ARG A 18 4.53 11.96 20.07
CA ARG A 18 5.73 11.82 20.93
C ARG A 18 6.05 10.36 21.26
N GLN A 19 5.04 9.50 21.26
CA GLN A 19 5.15 8.09 21.61
C GLN A 19 5.15 7.17 20.38
N SER A 20 4.98 7.74 19.18
CA SER A 20 4.84 6.95 17.95
C SER A 20 6.11 6.15 17.66
N SER A 21 5.92 4.88 17.31
CA SER A 21 6.98 3.97 16.88
C SER A 21 6.52 3.19 15.65
N LEU A 22 7.46 2.67 14.87
CA LEU A 22 7.13 1.73 13.78
C LEU A 22 6.56 0.42 14.31
N ASP A 23 6.92 0.02 15.53
CA ASP A 23 6.38 -1.18 16.21
C ASP A 23 5.01 -0.94 16.87
N ASP A 24 4.47 0.28 16.77
CA ASP A 24 3.19 0.63 17.37
C ASP A 24 2.04 -0.07 16.64
N ILE A 25 0.98 -0.41 17.39
CA ILE A 25 -0.25 -0.99 16.85
C ILE A 25 -0.90 -0.08 15.78
N HIS A 26 -0.63 1.23 15.87
CA HIS A 26 -1.11 2.22 14.92
C HIS A 26 -0.29 2.32 13.63
N SER A 27 0.90 1.69 13.54
CA SER A 27 1.75 1.79 12.33
C SER A 27 1.13 1.10 11.13
N GLN A 28 0.36 0.02 11.36
CA GLN A 28 -0.36 -0.75 10.35
C GLN A 28 0.55 -1.31 9.24
N LEU A 29 1.87 -1.37 9.50
CA LEU A 29 2.84 -1.91 8.57
C LEU A 29 2.87 -3.43 8.67
N SER A 30 2.95 -4.11 7.52
CA SER A 30 3.21 -5.55 7.52
C SER A 30 4.60 -5.85 8.09
N PRO A 31 4.82 -7.04 8.69
CA PRO A 31 6.15 -7.45 9.15
C PRO A 31 7.22 -7.30 8.06
N ASP A 32 6.92 -7.69 6.82
CA ASP A 32 7.84 -7.57 5.68
C ASP A 32 8.18 -6.11 5.33
N THR A 33 7.19 -5.21 5.44
CA THR A 33 7.43 -3.78 5.21
C THR A 33 8.32 -3.20 6.29
N LEU A 34 8.06 -3.56 7.54
CA LEU A 34 8.82 -3.10 8.69
C LEU A 34 10.26 -3.62 8.68
N ASP A 35 10.46 -4.87 8.27
CA ASP A 35 11.79 -5.43 8.02
C ASP A 35 12.52 -4.65 6.93
N ARG A 36 11.88 -4.42 5.77
CA ARG A 36 12.48 -3.62 4.68
C ARG A 36 12.84 -2.19 5.09
N LEU A 37 12.04 -1.54 5.94
CA LEU A 37 12.36 -0.20 6.46
C LEU A 37 13.61 -0.21 7.35
N ARG A 38 13.81 -1.28 8.12
CA ARG A 38 14.98 -1.46 9.00
C ARG A 38 16.21 -1.94 8.23
N ASN A 39 15.99 -2.78 7.23
CA ASN A 39 16.98 -3.46 6.41
C ASN A 39 16.72 -3.12 4.94
N PRO A 40 17.01 -1.87 4.51
CA PRO A 40 16.72 -1.45 3.16
C PRO A 40 17.50 -2.30 2.14
N PRO A 41 16.87 -2.72 1.03
CA PRO A 41 17.57 -3.47 0.00
C PRO A 41 18.70 -2.62 -0.59
N HIS A 42 19.91 -3.19 -0.62
CA HIS A 42 21.13 -2.53 -1.12
C HIS A 42 21.43 -2.83 -2.59
N ALA A 43 20.67 -3.71 -3.21
CA ALA A 43 20.79 -4.07 -4.62
C ALA A 43 19.58 -3.57 -5.41
N LEU A 44 19.81 -3.13 -6.64
CA LEU A 44 18.73 -2.90 -7.59
C LEU A 44 18.08 -4.26 -7.90
N PRO A 45 16.74 -4.34 -7.96
CA PRO A 45 16.08 -5.57 -8.37
C PRO A 45 16.49 -5.93 -9.80
N ASP A 46 16.70 -7.22 -10.04
CA ASP A 46 17.05 -7.70 -11.37
C ASP A 46 15.87 -7.48 -12.32
N THR A 47 16.08 -6.62 -13.32
CA THR A 47 15.10 -6.28 -14.35
C THR A 47 15.50 -6.85 -15.71
N THR A 48 16.43 -7.82 -15.74
CA THR A 48 16.89 -8.43 -16.99
C THR A 48 15.98 -9.54 -17.49
N ASP A 49 15.11 -10.09 -16.64
CA ASP A 49 14.15 -11.13 -17.00
C ASP A 49 13.11 -10.61 -18.02
N PRO A 50 13.13 -11.11 -19.27
CA PRO A 50 12.17 -10.71 -20.30
C PRO A 50 10.72 -10.99 -19.92
N ASN A 51 10.46 -12.07 -19.18
CA ASN A 51 9.11 -12.44 -18.76
C ASN A 51 8.58 -11.44 -17.74
N LEU A 52 9.43 -11.01 -16.80
CA LEU A 52 9.10 -9.96 -15.84
C LEU A 52 8.82 -8.63 -16.56
N ILE A 53 9.66 -8.25 -17.53
CA ILE A 53 9.46 -7.02 -18.32
C ILE A 53 8.11 -7.06 -19.06
N GLN A 54 7.79 -8.17 -19.72
CA GLN A 54 6.51 -8.31 -20.41
C GLN A 54 5.34 -8.23 -19.45
N SER A 55 5.43 -8.93 -18.33
CA SER A 55 4.42 -8.94 -17.27
C SER A 55 4.18 -7.52 -16.71
N LEU A 56 5.23 -6.75 -16.47
CA LEU A 56 5.15 -5.34 -16.06
C LEU A 56 4.48 -4.47 -17.13
N LYS A 57 4.81 -4.65 -18.41
CA LYS A 57 4.17 -3.88 -19.51
C LYS A 57 2.67 -4.13 -19.58
N ILE A 58 2.24 -5.38 -19.43
CA ILE A 58 0.80 -5.72 -19.40
C ILE A 58 0.15 -5.07 -18.18
N TYR A 59 0.76 -5.20 -17.00
CA TYR A 59 0.26 -4.61 -15.76
C TYR A 59 0.09 -3.09 -15.84
N PHE A 60 1.09 -2.38 -16.39
CA PHE A 60 1.05 -0.92 -16.56
C PHE A 60 0.17 -0.44 -17.72
N ALA A 61 -0.37 -1.33 -18.55
CA ALA A 61 -1.35 -0.99 -19.57
C ALA A 61 -2.78 -0.77 -19.00
N ASP A 62 -2.87 -0.45 -17.71
CA ASP A 62 -4.11 -0.20 -16.96
C ASP A 62 -5.13 -1.35 -17.06
N THR A 63 -4.63 -2.59 -16.91
CA THR A 63 -5.46 -3.79 -16.97
C THR A 63 -6.06 -4.11 -15.60
N THR A 64 -7.36 -4.43 -15.57
CA THR A 64 -7.96 -5.14 -14.43
C THR A 64 -7.31 -6.52 -14.26
N ILE A 65 -7.39 -7.10 -13.06
CA ILE A 65 -6.90 -8.47 -12.78
C ILE A 65 -7.43 -9.48 -13.81
N LYS A 66 -8.71 -9.35 -14.17
CA LYS A 66 -9.35 -10.22 -15.17
C LYS A 66 -8.71 -10.07 -16.55
N GLN A 67 -8.50 -8.83 -17.01
CA GLN A 67 -7.86 -8.57 -18.31
C GLN A 67 -6.42 -9.06 -18.33
N TYR A 68 -5.67 -8.82 -17.25
CA TYR A 68 -4.30 -9.32 -17.10
C TYR A 68 -4.25 -10.84 -17.26
N ASN A 69 -5.10 -11.56 -16.52
CA ASN A 69 -5.13 -13.02 -16.58
C ASN A 69 -5.53 -13.53 -17.97
N SER A 70 -6.49 -12.91 -18.65
CA SER A 70 -6.84 -13.29 -20.02
C SER A 70 -5.69 -13.09 -21.01
N ILE A 71 -4.91 -12.01 -20.88
CA ILE A 71 -3.73 -11.77 -21.72
C ILE A 71 -2.63 -12.80 -21.41
N ARG A 72 -2.41 -13.09 -20.13
CA ARG A 72 -1.46 -14.12 -19.68
C ARG A 72 -1.82 -15.48 -20.26
N ASP A 73 -3.07 -15.91 -20.15
CA ASP A 73 -3.52 -17.22 -20.63
C ASP A 73 -3.35 -17.34 -22.15
N ALA A 74 -3.73 -16.31 -22.91
CA ALA A 74 -3.53 -16.28 -24.37
C ALA A 74 -2.04 -16.27 -24.77
N THR A 75 -1.18 -15.65 -23.96
CA THR A 75 0.28 -15.64 -24.20
C THR A 75 0.86 -17.03 -23.99
N ILE A 76 0.53 -17.69 -22.88
CA ILE A 76 1.00 -19.05 -22.55
C ILE A 76 0.47 -20.08 -23.57
N GLU A 77 -0.76 -19.93 -24.05
CA GLU A 77 -1.31 -20.79 -25.11
C GLU A 77 -0.48 -20.70 -26.40
N ARG A 78 0.01 -19.50 -26.74
CA ARG A 78 0.82 -19.28 -27.93
C ARG A 78 2.29 -19.64 -27.74
N TYR A 79 2.83 -19.39 -26.55
CA TYR A 79 4.23 -19.57 -26.17
C TYR A 79 4.32 -20.33 -24.84
N PRO A 80 4.24 -21.68 -24.87
CA PRO A 80 4.19 -22.49 -23.66
C PRO A 80 5.47 -22.45 -22.81
N ASP A 81 6.60 -22.07 -23.42
CA ASP A 81 7.89 -21.96 -22.76
C ASP A 81 8.08 -20.62 -22.02
N ASP A 82 7.21 -19.63 -22.28
CA ASP A 82 7.25 -18.32 -21.61
C ASP A 82 6.55 -18.40 -20.25
N ASP A 83 7.23 -17.96 -19.18
CA ASP A 83 6.66 -17.92 -17.83
C ASP A 83 6.17 -16.52 -17.47
N ILE A 84 5.00 -16.15 -18.00
CA ILE A 84 4.39 -14.87 -17.67
C ILE A 84 3.94 -14.88 -16.19
N TYR A 85 4.48 -13.93 -15.43
CA TYR A 85 4.25 -13.80 -14.00
C TYR A 85 2.76 -13.61 -13.71
N SER A 86 2.29 -14.17 -12.60
CA SER A 86 0.92 -13.91 -12.14
C SER A 86 0.74 -12.43 -11.76
N TYR A 87 -0.51 -11.94 -11.80
CA TYR A 87 -0.82 -10.56 -11.38
C TYR A 87 -0.29 -10.24 -9.97
N TYR A 88 -0.37 -11.22 -9.05
CA TYR A 88 0.15 -11.09 -7.70
C TYR A 88 1.67 -10.91 -7.69
N CYS A 89 2.41 -11.75 -8.42
CA CYS A 89 3.87 -11.68 -8.49
C CYS A 89 4.32 -10.35 -9.11
N VAL A 90 3.62 -9.84 -10.13
CA VAL A 90 3.93 -8.53 -10.71
C VAL A 90 3.67 -7.41 -9.70
N LYS A 91 2.55 -7.45 -8.98
CA LYS A 91 2.26 -6.44 -7.95
C LYS A 91 3.34 -6.43 -6.85
N GLN A 92 3.84 -7.60 -6.47
CA GLN A 92 4.95 -7.72 -5.54
C GLN A 92 6.25 -7.15 -6.13
N ALA A 93 6.58 -7.51 -7.38
CA ALA A 93 7.75 -6.97 -8.07
C ALA A 93 7.70 -5.44 -8.19
N VAL A 94 6.52 -4.86 -8.46
CA VAL A 94 6.33 -3.39 -8.47
C VAL A 94 6.60 -2.79 -7.09
N ALA A 95 6.13 -3.42 -6.01
CA ALA A 95 6.39 -2.96 -4.64
C ALA A 95 7.87 -3.10 -4.23
N GLU A 96 8.57 -4.10 -4.75
CA GLU A 96 10.00 -4.28 -4.57
C GLU A 96 10.80 -3.23 -5.35
N LEU A 97 10.48 -3.03 -6.63
CA LEU A 97 11.11 -2.06 -7.55
C LEU A 97 10.90 -0.62 -7.12
N SER A 98 9.69 -0.26 -6.74
CA SER A 98 9.36 1.13 -6.37
C SER A 98 9.68 1.46 -4.91
N GLY A 99 9.79 0.44 -4.05
CA GLY A 99 9.77 0.65 -2.60
C GLY A 99 8.42 1.14 -2.06
N VAL A 100 7.39 1.27 -2.91
CA VAL A 100 6.07 1.76 -2.54
C VAL A 100 5.16 0.58 -2.28
N VAL A 101 4.77 0.42 -1.02
CA VAL A 101 3.77 -0.55 -0.59
C VAL A 101 2.47 0.16 -0.23
N LEU A 102 1.34 -0.46 -0.57
CA LEU A 102 0.05 0.00 -0.09
C LEU A 102 -0.12 -0.43 1.36
N ILE A 103 -0.35 0.52 2.25
CA ILE A 103 -0.90 0.24 3.57
C ILE A 103 -2.40 0.01 3.36
N ILE A 104 -2.76 -1.26 3.12
CA ILE A 104 -4.15 -1.66 2.91
C ILE A 104 -4.81 -1.75 4.27
N ASN A 105 -5.40 -0.65 4.68
CA ASN A 105 -6.52 -0.67 5.61
C ASN A 105 -7.76 -0.35 4.78
N ASP A 106 -8.90 -0.89 5.19
CA ASP A 106 -10.19 -0.57 4.57
C ASP A 106 -10.26 0.93 4.26
N ILE A 107 -10.78 1.26 3.07
CA ILE A 107 -10.78 2.56 2.36
C ILE A 107 -11.35 3.76 3.17
N ARG A 108 -11.48 3.66 4.48
CA ARG A 108 -12.03 4.62 5.42
C ARG A 108 -11.04 5.12 6.48
N ASN A 109 -9.75 5.23 6.19
CA ASN A 109 -8.83 5.96 7.10
C ASN A 109 -9.03 7.48 7.05
N MET A 110 -9.96 8.00 6.23
CA MET A 110 -10.24 9.42 6.12
C MET A 110 -11.69 9.69 5.70
N CYS A 111 -12.32 10.70 6.30
CA CYS A 111 -13.64 11.16 5.90
C CYS A 111 -13.63 11.78 4.50
N ILE A 112 -14.55 11.36 3.63
CA ILE A 112 -14.67 11.87 2.25
C ILE A 112 -15.09 13.35 2.17
N ASN A 113 -15.87 13.83 3.14
CA ASN A 113 -16.42 15.19 3.12
C ASN A 113 -15.47 16.23 3.71
N THR A 114 -14.69 15.84 4.73
CA THR A 114 -13.88 16.78 5.52
C THR A 114 -12.39 16.50 5.45
N CYS A 115 -11.98 15.39 4.81
CA CYS A 115 -10.61 14.89 4.82
C CYS A 115 -10.05 14.67 6.24
N LEU A 116 -10.91 14.46 7.24
CA LEU A 116 -10.47 14.13 8.60
C LEU A 116 -9.95 12.69 8.63
N ALA A 117 -8.67 12.51 8.94
CA ALA A 117 -8.07 11.18 9.06
C ALA A 117 -8.51 10.46 10.35
N PHE A 118 -8.90 9.20 10.23
CA PHE A 118 -9.22 8.29 11.33
C PHE A 118 -7.95 7.56 11.75
N THR A 119 -7.10 8.27 12.48
CA THR A 119 -5.80 7.78 12.97
C THR A 119 -5.51 8.36 14.35
N GLY A 120 -4.55 7.75 15.07
CA GLY A 120 -4.20 8.15 16.42
C GLY A 120 -5.44 8.18 17.33
N PRO A 121 -5.72 9.31 18.03
CA PRO A 121 -6.92 9.48 18.86
C PRO A 121 -8.26 9.25 18.15
N TYR A 122 -8.29 9.27 16.81
CA TYR A 122 -9.49 9.06 16.01
C TYR A 122 -9.53 7.68 15.32
N ALA A 123 -8.62 6.77 15.65
CA ALA A 123 -8.55 5.45 15.01
C ALA A 123 -9.83 4.63 15.16
N ASP A 124 -10.54 4.77 16.28
CA ASP A 124 -11.75 4.02 16.60
C ASP A 124 -13.05 4.76 16.20
N LEU A 125 -12.95 5.85 15.43
CA LEU A 125 -14.13 6.58 14.98
C LEU A 125 -14.76 5.94 13.74
N ASP A 126 -16.00 5.49 13.87
CA ASP A 126 -16.78 4.97 12.72
C ASP A 126 -17.42 6.09 11.88
N HIS A 127 -17.41 7.34 12.37
CA HIS A 127 -18.01 8.49 11.73
C HIS A 127 -17.22 9.77 11.98
N CYS A 128 -17.37 10.75 11.09
CA CYS A 128 -16.65 12.01 11.20
C CYS A 128 -17.28 12.91 12.26
N SER A 129 -16.49 13.39 13.22
CA SER A 129 -16.95 14.36 14.23
C SER A 129 -17.25 15.76 13.67
N ARG A 130 -17.04 15.98 12.36
CA ARG A 130 -17.15 17.27 11.68
C ARG A 130 -18.23 17.32 10.60
N CYS A 131 -18.87 16.21 10.23
CA CYS A 131 -19.97 16.20 9.25
C CYS A 131 -20.99 15.10 9.53
#